data_AF-A0A3D1NNI4-F1
#
_entry.id   AF-A0A3D1NNI4-F1
#
_cell.length_a   1.000
_cell.length_b   1.000
_cell.length_c   1.000
_cell.angle_alpha   90.00
_cell.angle_beta   90.00
_cell.angle_gamma   90.00
#
_symmetry.space_group_name_H-M   'P 1'
#
loop_
_entity.id
_entity.type
_entity.pdbx_description
1 polymer ?
#
loop_
_entity_poly.entity_id
_entity_poly.type
_entity_poly.pdbx_seq_one_letter_code
_entity_poly.pdbx_strand_id
1 'polypeptide(L)'
;MKWHFNFFRFAVMCAAFVALAGFMACSDDDSESGSELVLSASTSSLAGGGSVTFTVAFEDRDVTAEAVIKNVTSGSEVQNATWTTNVAGTYEFQAAYDGMLSNVVSVKVESDSKSDAFYRHVLLTKFTATWCGPCAQAQRYFEQLKPEESERFLVVAAHQGDRLTVPVGSALGAKLGYRYVPTWNYDFRTVFESVGTGGITATSIRNQIKSAMEEYPAVCGVKAESELDGQTAKIRATVRFQQAGNYKIACVLTENDIQKTNKETLPVFNHVLRAALTNMEGDPIAPAVAEAGERSFDFEVSLNNGWDSQNCEFVIYVFKEEEDAAFVVNNGAVCPVGGKVDYKYESVK
;
A
#
# COMPACT_ATOMS: atom_id res chain seq x y z
N MET A 1 -39.93 -23.74 -30.23
CA MET A 1 -40.59 -23.00 -29.13
C MET A 1 -39.79 -21.72 -28.91
N LYS A 2 -40.48 -20.58 -29.00
CA LYS A 2 -39.95 -19.22 -28.94
C LYS A 2 -39.99 -18.69 -27.50
N TRP A 3 -39.02 -17.84 -27.13
CA TRP A 3 -39.14 -16.54 -26.41
C TRP A 3 -37.72 -16.14 -25.95
N HIS A 4 -37.04 -15.13 -26.52
CA HIS A 4 -37.18 -13.65 -26.45
C HIS A 4 -37.08 -13.11 -24.99
N PHE A 5 -36.26 -12.12 -24.63
CA PHE A 5 -36.18 -10.76 -25.22
C PHE A 5 -34.87 -9.98 -24.90
N ASN A 6 -34.57 -9.06 -25.81
CA ASN A 6 -33.53 -8.00 -25.89
C ASN A 6 -33.78 -6.82 -24.93
N PHE A 7 -32.77 -6.11 -24.39
CA PHE A 7 -31.97 -4.99 -24.94
C PHE A 7 -32.71 -3.64 -25.09
N PHE A 8 -31.97 -2.56 -24.74
CA PHE A 8 -31.97 -1.19 -25.28
C PHE A 8 -32.33 0.04 -24.38
N ARG A 9 -31.26 0.83 -24.23
CA ARG A 9 -31.06 2.27 -24.00
C ARG A 9 -32.18 3.22 -24.49
N PHE A 10 -32.44 4.27 -23.71
CA PHE A 10 -33.38 5.35 -24.01
C PHE A 10 -32.71 6.55 -24.70
N ALA A 11 -33.43 7.14 -25.66
CA ALA A 11 -33.04 8.26 -26.51
C ALA A 11 -33.76 9.56 -26.11
N VAL A 12 -33.13 10.67 -26.50
CA VAL A 12 -33.55 12.07 -26.41
C VAL A 12 -34.75 12.38 -27.33
N MET A 13 -35.68 13.26 -26.92
CA MET A 13 -36.32 14.20 -27.86
C MET A 13 -36.98 15.40 -27.17
N CYS A 14 -36.69 16.58 -27.74
CA CYS A 14 -37.32 17.88 -27.49
C CYS A 14 -38.67 18.00 -28.22
N ALA A 15 -39.59 18.80 -27.68
CA ALA A 15 -40.61 19.50 -28.48
C ALA A 15 -41.02 20.80 -27.78
N ALA A 16 -40.88 21.91 -28.50
CA ALA A 16 -41.39 23.23 -28.15
C ALA A 16 -42.70 23.50 -28.90
N PHE A 17 -43.66 24.17 -28.26
CA PHE A 17 -44.81 24.81 -28.92
C PHE A 17 -45.16 26.12 -28.21
N VAL A 18 -45.47 27.15 -28.99
CA VAL A 18 -45.63 28.57 -28.60
C VAL A 18 -47.09 29.03 -28.82
N ALA A 19 -47.62 29.78 -27.83
CA ALA A 19 -48.69 30.80 -27.84
C ALA A 19 -50.15 30.39 -28.20
N LEU A 20 -51.24 30.96 -27.65
CA LEU A 20 -51.52 32.35 -27.20
C LEU A 20 -52.83 32.42 -26.35
N ALA A 21 -52.92 33.42 -25.44
CA ALA A 21 -54.10 34.08 -24.81
C ALA A 21 -55.12 33.21 -24.02
N GLY A 22 -55.58 33.54 -22.80
CA GLY A 22 -55.52 34.74 -21.99
C GLY A 22 -56.85 34.84 -21.22
N PHE A 23 -56.85 34.59 -19.91
CA PHE A 23 -57.85 35.10 -18.97
C PHE A 23 -57.21 35.22 -17.59
N MET A 24 -57.37 36.41 -17.02
CA MET A 24 -57.04 36.78 -15.67
C MET A 24 -57.86 35.92 -14.70
N ALA A 25 -57.18 35.14 -13.87
CA ALA A 25 -57.68 34.72 -12.57
C ALA A 25 -56.46 34.72 -11.65
N CYS A 26 -56.42 35.70 -10.74
CA CYS A 26 -55.52 35.65 -9.60
C CYS A 26 -55.80 34.35 -8.85
N SER A 27 -54.82 33.47 -8.84
CA SER A 27 -54.59 32.59 -7.71
C SER A 27 -53.19 32.94 -7.27
N ASP A 28 -53.11 33.84 -6.28
CA ASP A 28 -51.93 33.89 -5.41
C ASP A 28 -51.79 32.48 -4.85
N ASP A 29 -50.85 31.73 -5.42
CA ASP A 29 -50.38 30.48 -4.84
C ASP A 29 -49.14 30.88 -4.03
N ASP A 30 -49.42 31.49 -2.87
CA ASP A 30 -48.46 31.65 -1.79
C ASP A 30 -48.03 30.26 -1.36
N SER A 31 -46.94 29.77 -1.96
CA SER A 31 -46.22 28.64 -1.39
C SER A 31 -45.66 29.12 -0.05
N GLU A 32 -46.35 28.78 1.04
CA GLU A 32 -45.77 28.87 2.37
C GLU A 32 -44.47 28.07 2.38
N SER A 33 -43.36 28.80 2.29
CA SER A 33 -42.04 28.29 2.65
C SER A 33 -42.13 27.98 4.13
N GLY A 34 -42.39 26.72 4.46
CA GLY A 34 -42.29 26.23 5.83
C GLY A 34 -40.97 26.70 6.42
N SER A 35 -41.02 27.22 7.63
CA SER A 35 -39.86 27.76 8.32
C SER A 35 -38.81 26.67 8.55
N GLU A 36 -37.71 26.74 7.81
CA GLU A 36 -36.67 25.70 7.82
C GLU A 36 -35.60 26.04 8.89
N LEU A 37 -35.35 25.09 9.79
CA LEU A 37 -34.26 25.13 10.75
C LEU A 37 -32.99 24.57 10.08
N VAL A 38 -31.93 25.37 9.96
CA VAL A 38 -30.70 24.99 9.26
C VAL A 38 -29.51 24.97 10.22
N LEU A 39 -28.81 23.85 10.29
CA LEU A 39 -27.52 23.70 10.96
C LEU A 39 -26.40 23.82 9.93
N SER A 40 -25.41 24.66 10.26
CA SER A 40 -24.18 24.83 9.49
C SER A 40 -22.96 24.56 10.37
N ALA A 41 -21.90 24.01 9.77
CA ALA A 41 -20.59 23.86 10.39
C ALA A 41 -19.58 24.81 9.74
N SER A 42 -18.66 25.34 10.53
CA SER A 42 -17.52 26.16 10.07
C SER A 42 -16.61 25.43 9.08
N THR A 43 -16.59 24.09 9.11
CA THR A 43 -15.90 23.25 8.12
C THR A 43 -16.58 21.88 8.03
N SER A 44 -16.50 21.25 6.85
CA SER A 44 -16.93 19.86 6.62
C SER A 44 -15.81 18.83 6.86
N SER A 45 -14.56 19.28 7.09
CA SER A 45 -13.44 18.40 7.37
C SER A 45 -12.36 19.00 8.26
N LEU A 46 -11.66 18.14 9.00
CA LEU A 46 -10.47 18.46 9.81
C LEU A 46 -9.33 17.50 9.44
N ALA A 47 -8.12 18.05 9.31
CA ALA A 47 -6.90 17.26 9.28
C ALA A 47 -6.27 17.32 10.68
N GLY A 48 -6.11 16.16 11.35
CA GLY A 48 -5.33 16.08 12.59
C GLY A 48 -6.03 16.37 13.89
N GLY A 49 -7.35 16.52 13.82
CA GLY A 49 -8.14 17.07 14.91
C GLY A 49 -8.21 18.60 14.86
N GLY A 50 -9.04 19.16 15.73
CA GLY A 50 -9.36 20.58 15.70
C GLY A 50 -10.74 20.85 16.29
N SER A 51 -11.20 22.09 16.15
CA SER A 51 -12.52 22.54 16.60
C SER A 51 -13.43 22.83 15.41
N VAL A 52 -14.65 22.32 15.45
CA VAL A 52 -15.74 22.75 14.58
C VAL A 52 -16.71 23.57 15.40
N THR A 53 -16.92 24.81 15.01
CA THR A 53 -18.02 25.65 15.50
C THR A 53 -19.22 25.49 14.59
N PHE A 54 -20.41 25.44 15.20
CA PHE A 54 -21.70 25.30 14.54
C PHE A 54 -22.53 26.58 14.67
N THR A 55 -23.42 26.78 13.71
CA THR A 55 -24.41 27.86 13.70
C THR A 55 -25.77 27.28 13.33
N VAL A 56 -26.82 27.70 14.06
CA VAL A 56 -28.20 27.29 13.81
C VAL A 56 -29.02 28.51 13.43
N ALA A 57 -29.66 28.46 12.26
CA ALA A 57 -30.52 29.51 11.77
C ALA A 57 -31.97 29.03 11.65
N PHE A 58 -32.92 29.86 12.08
CA PHE A 58 -34.36 29.65 11.91
C PHE A 58 -34.98 30.92 11.31
N GLU A 59 -35.59 30.82 10.13
CA GLU A 59 -36.14 31.98 9.40
C GLU A 59 -35.14 33.14 9.30
N ASP A 60 -33.90 32.84 8.89
CA ASP A 60 -32.78 33.79 8.77
C ASP A 60 -32.35 34.48 10.08
N ARG A 61 -32.83 34.02 11.24
CA ARG A 61 -32.35 34.45 12.57
C ARG A 61 -31.40 33.43 13.14
N ASP A 62 -30.27 33.90 13.67
CA ASP A 62 -29.36 33.07 14.46
C ASP A 62 -30.03 32.69 15.79
N VAL A 63 -30.25 31.39 15.98
CA VAL A 63 -30.84 30.78 17.18
C VAL A 63 -29.86 29.79 17.83
N THR A 64 -28.56 29.95 17.57
CA THR A 64 -27.50 29.02 18.02
C THR A 64 -27.45 28.89 19.54
N ALA A 65 -27.74 29.97 20.29
CA ALA A 65 -27.67 29.97 21.74
C ALA A 65 -28.86 29.24 22.40
N GLU A 66 -29.98 29.15 21.69
CA GLU A 66 -31.24 28.55 22.13
C GLU A 66 -31.41 27.11 21.62
N ALA A 67 -30.74 26.74 20.53
CA ALA A 67 -30.80 25.41 19.95
C ALA A 67 -29.94 24.39 20.69
N VAL A 68 -30.40 23.15 20.72
CA VAL A 68 -29.63 22.00 21.23
C VAL A 68 -28.97 21.27 20.07
N ILE A 69 -27.64 21.29 20.01
CA ILE A 69 -26.87 20.60 18.97
C ILE A 69 -26.39 19.25 19.52
N LYS A 70 -26.66 18.15 18.80
CA LYS A 70 -26.24 16.80 19.17
C LYS A 70 -25.30 16.21 18.14
N ASN A 71 -24.25 15.54 18.62
CA ASN A 71 -23.52 14.57 17.83
C ASN A 71 -24.37 13.30 17.74
N VAL A 72 -24.94 13.04 16.57
CA VAL A 72 -25.83 11.91 16.30
C VAL A 72 -25.08 10.58 16.37
N THR A 73 -23.78 10.58 16.05
CA THR A 73 -22.92 9.39 16.09
C THR A 73 -22.67 8.90 17.51
N SER A 74 -22.42 9.80 18.47
CA SER A 74 -22.14 9.45 19.87
C SER A 74 -23.33 9.64 20.82
N GLY A 75 -24.37 10.36 20.39
CA GLY A 75 -25.51 10.76 21.23
C GLY A 75 -25.23 11.90 22.20
N SER A 76 -24.03 12.48 22.18
CA SER A 76 -23.63 13.55 23.11
C SER A 76 -24.02 14.94 22.61
N GLU A 77 -24.44 15.82 23.53
CA GLU A 77 -24.68 17.24 23.23
C GLU A 77 -23.36 18.01 23.03
N VAL A 78 -23.38 18.96 22.09
CA VAL A 78 -22.26 19.86 21.79
C VAL A 78 -22.41 21.12 22.63
N GLN A 79 -21.42 21.39 23.49
CA GLN A 79 -21.43 22.55 24.37
C GLN A 79 -20.87 23.79 23.66
N ASN A 80 -21.44 24.97 23.94
CA ASN A 80 -21.03 26.26 23.35
C ASN A 80 -20.92 26.25 21.82
N ALA A 81 -21.80 25.46 21.17
CA ALA A 81 -21.80 25.21 19.72
C ALA A 81 -20.42 24.84 19.14
N THR A 82 -19.50 24.30 19.96
CA THR A 82 -18.14 23.97 19.54
C THR A 82 -17.82 22.54 19.92
N TRP A 83 -17.47 21.75 18.92
CA TRP A 83 -17.09 20.35 19.08
C TRP A 83 -15.61 20.16 18.74
N THR A 84 -14.92 19.37 19.55
CA THR A 84 -13.50 19.04 19.34
C THR A 84 -13.31 17.54 19.38
N THR A 85 -12.43 17.04 18.52
CA THR A 85 -11.96 15.66 18.56
C THR A 85 -10.57 15.59 17.95
N ASN A 86 -9.83 14.54 18.32
CA ASN A 86 -8.61 14.09 17.68
C ASN A 86 -8.74 12.65 17.13
N VAL A 87 -9.94 12.08 17.21
CA VAL A 87 -10.23 10.73 16.71
C VAL A 87 -10.72 10.83 15.28
N ALA A 88 -10.07 10.08 14.38
CA ALA A 88 -10.47 10.03 12.98
C ALA A 88 -11.78 9.28 12.80
N GLY A 89 -12.60 9.75 11.87
CA GLY A 89 -13.93 9.23 11.64
C GLY A 89 -14.83 10.22 10.92
N THR A 90 -16.05 9.79 10.60
CA THR A 90 -17.11 10.68 10.13
C THR A 90 -18.12 10.83 11.25
N TYR A 91 -18.43 12.08 11.59
CA TYR A 91 -19.33 12.44 12.68
C TYR A 91 -20.49 13.23 12.12
N GLU A 92 -21.69 12.92 12.59
CA GLU A 92 -22.92 13.59 12.14
C GLU A 92 -23.52 14.42 13.26
N PHE A 93 -24.04 15.59 12.90
CA PHE A 93 -24.60 16.55 13.84
C PHE A 93 -25.97 17.00 13.40
N GLN A 94 -26.86 17.23 14.36
CA GLN A 94 -28.20 17.76 14.12
C GLN A 94 -28.58 18.71 15.26
N ALA A 95 -29.27 19.80 14.93
CA ALA A 95 -29.81 20.75 15.90
C ALA A 95 -31.31 20.53 16.12
N ALA A 96 -31.76 20.82 17.34
CA ALA A 96 -33.17 20.88 17.71
C ALA A 96 -33.52 22.24 18.30
N TYR A 97 -34.60 22.85 17.82
CA TYR A 97 -35.12 24.14 18.30
C TYR A 97 -36.65 24.16 18.17
N ASP A 98 -37.34 24.54 19.23
CA ASP A 98 -38.81 24.62 19.31
C ASP A 98 -39.57 23.40 18.73
N GLY A 99 -39.07 22.20 19.03
CA GLY A 99 -39.65 20.93 18.56
C GLY A 99 -39.31 20.55 17.11
N MET A 100 -38.58 21.40 16.38
CA MET A 100 -38.09 21.14 15.02
C MET A 100 -36.68 20.55 15.04
N LEU A 101 -36.35 19.81 13.98
CA LEU A 101 -35.01 19.25 13.73
C LEU A 101 -34.42 19.85 12.46
N SER A 102 -33.13 20.15 12.49
CA SER A 102 -32.41 20.66 11.33
C SER A 102 -32.02 19.57 10.32
N ASN A 103 -31.43 19.99 9.20
CA ASN A 103 -30.58 19.11 8.39
C ASN A 103 -29.46 18.46 9.23
N VAL A 104 -28.97 17.31 8.76
CA VAL A 104 -27.78 16.65 9.32
C VAL A 104 -26.53 17.20 8.64
N VAL A 105 -25.53 17.56 9.44
CA VAL A 105 -24.21 17.99 8.98
C VAL A 105 -23.19 16.92 9.27
N SER A 106 -22.47 16.46 8.25
CA SER A 106 -21.37 15.50 8.38
C SER A 106 -20.02 16.23 8.43
N VAL A 107 -19.19 15.90 9.42
CA VAL A 107 -17.80 16.37 9.55
C VAL A 107 -16.87 15.16 9.46
N LYS A 108 -15.93 15.20 8.50
CA LYS A 108 -14.90 14.16 8.34
C LYS A 108 -13.61 14.58 9.05
N VAL A 109 -13.16 13.77 10.00
CA VAL A 109 -11.86 13.94 10.67
C VAL A 109 -10.90 12.92 10.10
N GLU A 110 -9.88 13.42 9.40
CA GLU A 110 -8.78 12.59 8.93
C GLU A 110 -7.73 12.47 10.03
N SER A 111 -7.15 11.27 10.19
CA SER A 111 -6.08 11.09 11.16
C SER A 111 -4.82 11.82 10.69
N ASP A 112 -4.17 12.55 11.59
CA ASP A 112 -2.76 12.96 11.40
C ASP A 112 -1.78 11.78 11.53
N SER A 113 -2.29 10.57 11.79
CA SER A 113 -1.49 9.40 12.14
C SER A 113 -0.88 8.69 10.92
N LYS A 114 -0.30 9.42 9.97
CA LYS A 114 0.73 8.84 9.12
C LYS A 114 2.06 9.12 9.78
N SER A 115 2.65 8.09 10.38
CA SER A 115 4.07 8.15 10.73
C SER A 115 4.86 8.54 9.49
N ASP A 116 5.78 9.49 9.60
CA ASP A 116 6.76 9.73 8.54
C ASP A 116 7.84 8.63 8.49
N ALA A 117 7.87 7.72 9.48
CA ALA A 117 8.77 6.58 9.46
C ALA A 117 8.28 5.54 8.45
N PHE A 118 9.12 5.26 7.45
CA PHE A 118 8.82 4.20 6.49
C PHE A 118 8.74 2.85 7.17
N TYR A 119 7.80 2.03 6.71
CA TYR A 119 7.70 0.64 7.09
C TYR A 119 8.98 -0.08 6.67
N ARG A 120 9.69 -0.67 7.63
CA ARG A 120 10.94 -1.38 7.35
C ARG A 120 10.65 -2.76 6.78
N HIS A 121 11.00 -2.98 5.51
CA HIS A 121 11.03 -4.30 4.89
C HIS A 121 12.45 -4.86 4.85
N VAL A 122 12.61 -6.16 5.14
CA VAL A 122 13.86 -6.93 5.08
C VAL A 122 13.90 -7.73 3.78
N LEU A 123 14.96 -7.58 2.98
CA LEU A 123 15.21 -8.48 1.87
C LEU A 123 15.59 -9.86 2.40
N LEU A 124 14.86 -10.90 1.99
CA LEU A 124 15.20 -12.30 2.21
C LEU A 124 15.50 -12.96 0.87
N THR A 125 16.78 -13.20 0.61
CA THR A 125 17.22 -14.00 -0.53
C THR A 125 17.39 -15.46 -0.10
N LYS A 126 16.52 -16.34 -0.60
CA LYS A 126 16.53 -17.78 -0.33
C LYS A 126 17.31 -18.50 -1.42
N PHE A 127 18.51 -18.97 -1.13
CA PHE A 127 19.21 -19.95 -1.97
C PHE A 127 18.64 -21.33 -1.69
N THR A 128 17.98 -21.91 -2.69
CA THR A 128 17.10 -23.09 -2.52
C THR A 128 17.19 -24.04 -3.71
N ALA A 129 16.53 -25.19 -3.64
CA ALA A 129 16.34 -26.08 -4.78
C ALA A 129 15.03 -26.89 -4.69
N THR A 130 14.45 -27.30 -5.83
CA THR A 130 13.16 -27.99 -5.89
C THR A 130 13.18 -29.40 -5.32
N TRP A 131 14.35 -30.04 -5.28
CA TRP A 131 14.58 -31.38 -4.73
C TRP A 131 15.00 -31.36 -3.25
N CYS A 132 15.22 -30.18 -2.67
CA CYS A 132 15.86 -30.03 -1.37
C CYS A 132 14.85 -30.18 -0.22
N GLY A 133 14.92 -31.30 0.50
CA GLY A 133 14.09 -31.58 1.69
C GLY A 133 14.29 -30.56 2.82
N PRO A 134 15.53 -30.25 3.23
CA PRO A 134 15.79 -29.19 4.21
C PRO A 134 15.27 -27.81 3.79
N CYS A 135 15.24 -27.50 2.50
CA CYS A 135 14.68 -26.25 1.98
C CYS A 135 13.16 -26.20 2.19
N ALA A 136 12.46 -27.31 1.97
CA ALA A 136 11.04 -27.42 2.30
C ALA A 136 10.80 -27.25 3.81
N GLN A 137 11.70 -27.75 4.66
CA GLN A 137 11.63 -27.52 6.11
C GLN A 137 11.89 -26.05 6.49
N ALA A 138 12.84 -25.38 5.84
CA ALA A 138 13.08 -23.95 6.02
C ALA A 138 11.83 -23.13 5.64
N GLN A 139 11.20 -23.46 4.51
CA GLN A 139 9.95 -22.84 4.07
C GLN A 139 8.82 -23.03 5.10
N ARG A 140 8.69 -24.21 5.71
CA ARG A 140 7.72 -24.43 6.82
C ARG A 140 7.99 -23.57 8.06
N TYR A 141 9.24 -23.16 8.33
CA TYR A 141 9.52 -22.21 9.40
C TYR A 141 9.06 -20.79 9.05
N PHE A 142 9.17 -20.39 7.77
CA PHE A 142 8.65 -19.12 7.30
C PHE A 142 7.12 -19.08 7.36
N GLU A 143 6.45 -20.19 7.02
CA GLU A 143 4.99 -20.32 7.07
C GLU A 143 4.41 -20.31 8.50
N GLN A 144 5.26 -20.43 9.54
CA GLN A 144 4.86 -20.25 10.94
C GLN A 144 4.83 -18.78 11.37
N LEU A 145 5.30 -17.85 10.53
CA LEU A 145 5.18 -16.43 10.79
C LEU A 145 3.73 -15.99 10.67
N LYS A 146 3.34 -15.02 11.50
CA LYS A 146 2.05 -14.34 11.33
C LYS A 146 2.09 -13.44 10.09
N PRO A 147 0.93 -13.09 9.49
CA PRO A 147 0.89 -12.18 8.34
C PRO A 147 1.71 -10.91 8.54
N GLU A 148 1.56 -10.24 9.69
CA GLU A 148 2.29 -9.01 10.04
C GLU A 148 3.81 -9.18 10.17
N GLU A 149 4.29 -10.41 10.41
CA GLU A 149 5.71 -10.76 10.45
C GLU A 149 6.20 -11.11 9.03
N SER A 150 5.44 -11.91 8.28
CA SER A 150 5.82 -12.34 6.94
C SER A 150 5.81 -11.21 5.91
N GLU A 151 4.89 -10.24 6.05
CA GLU A 151 4.80 -9.03 5.21
C GLU A 151 6.00 -8.09 5.37
N ARG A 152 6.84 -8.31 6.40
CA ARG A 152 8.10 -7.57 6.55
C ARG A 152 9.14 -8.00 5.53
N PHE A 153 8.98 -9.12 4.82
CA PHE A 153 10.01 -9.63 3.94
C PHE A 153 9.75 -9.33 2.46
N LEU A 154 10.76 -8.79 1.78
CA LEU A 154 10.87 -8.82 0.32
C LEU A 154 11.56 -10.14 -0.04
N VAL A 155 10.82 -11.12 -0.57
CA VAL A 155 11.36 -12.46 -0.75
C VAL A 155 11.85 -12.66 -2.18
N VAL A 156 13.04 -13.22 -2.33
CA VAL A 156 13.59 -13.66 -3.63
C VAL A 156 14.13 -15.08 -3.48
N ALA A 157 13.55 -16.05 -4.18
CA ALA A 157 14.00 -17.43 -4.19
C ALA A 157 14.95 -17.69 -5.37
N ALA A 158 16.25 -17.70 -5.09
CA ALA A 158 17.32 -17.98 -6.05
C ALA A 158 17.62 -19.49 -6.07
N HIS A 159 16.95 -20.21 -6.96
CA HIS A 159 17.14 -21.65 -7.15
C HIS A 159 18.55 -22.01 -7.65
N GLN A 160 19.08 -23.13 -7.17
CA GLN A 160 20.44 -23.62 -7.44
C GLN A 160 20.42 -25.05 -7.98
N GLY A 161 20.93 -25.24 -9.20
CA GLY A 161 21.16 -26.57 -9.80
C GLY A 161 19.89 -27.36 -10.10
N ASP A 162 18.79 -26.69 -10.44
CA ASP A 162 17.51 -27.31 -10.81
C ASP A 162 16.83 -26.57 -11.98
N ARG A 163 15.62 -27.00 -12.36
CA ARG A 163 14.87 -26.42 -13.49
C ARG A 163 14.44 -24.95 -13.31
N LEU A 164 14.43 -24.45 -12.08
CA LEU A 164 14.04 -23.08 -11.76
C LEU A 164 15.25 -22.15 -11.63
N THR A 165 16.46 -22.70 -11.77
CA THR A 165 17.71 -21.96 -11.70
C THR A 165 17.85 -20.99 -12.87
N VAL A 166 18.19 -19.74 -12.55
CA VAL A 166 18.58 -18.73 -13.55
C VAL A 166 20.05 -18.33 -13.35
N PRO A 167 20.80 -18.00 -14.42
CA PRO A 167 22.23 -17.75 -14.33
C PRO A 167 22.63 -16.70 -13.30
N VAL A 168 21.87 -15.60 -13.21
CA VAL A 168 22.18 -14.51 -12.28
C VAL A 168 22.04 -14.92 -10.81
N GLY A 169 21.03 -15.73 -10.47
CA GLY A 169 20.85 -16.24 -9.11
C GLY A 169 21.94 -17.25 -8.73
N SER A 170 22.39 -18.08 -9.67
CA SER A 170 23.51 -19.00 -9.43
C SER A 170 24.85 -18.28 -9.30
N ALA A 171 25.08 -17.28 -10.16
CA ALA A 171 26.27 -16.43 -10.09
C ALA A 171 26.34 -15.66 -8.76
N LEU A 172 25.22 -15.16 -8.25
CA LEU A 172 25.17 -14.49 -6.95
C LEU A 172 25.58 -15.42 -5.81
N GLY A 173 25.01 -16.64 -5.77
CA GLY A 173 25.35 -17.62 -4.73
C GLY A 173 26.83 -17.99 -4.76
N ALA A 174 27.39 -18.21 -5.95
CA ALA A 174 28.82 -18.47 -6.13
C ALA A 174 29.68 -17.29 -5.69
N LYS A 175 29.30 -16.06 -6.06
CA LYS A 175 30.03 -14.83 -5.70
C LYS A 175 30.06 -14.61 -4.17
N LEU A 176 28.95 -14.89 -3.49
CA LEU A 176 28.85 -14.80 -2.03
C LEU A 176 29.47 -15.99 -1.30
N GLY A 177 29.98 -16.99 -2.03
CA GLY A 177 30.66 -18.15 -1.48
C GLY A 177 29.73 -19.21 -0.88
N TYR A 178 28.43 -19.17 -1.21
CA TYR A 178 27.44 -20.13 -0.69
C TYR A 178 27.52 -21.45 -1.44
N ARG A 179 27.75 -22.53 -0.71
CA ARG A 179 28.04 -23.86 -1.28
C ARG A 179 26.91 -24.85 -1.16
N TYR A 180 25.93 -24.57 -0.30
CA TYR A 180 24.87 -25.52 0.04
C TYR A 180 23.52 -24.79 0.08
N VAL A 181 22.44 -25.57 0.01
CA VAL A 181 21.06 -25.09 0.18
C VAL A 181 20.37 -25.91 1.29
N PRO A 182 19.50 -25.29 2.11
CA PRO A 182 19.13 -23.89 2.08
C PRO A 182 20.19 -22.98 2.69
N THR A 183 20.40 -21.83 2.04
CA THR A 183 21.15 -20.69 2.61
C THR A 183 20.27 -19.46 2.46
N TRP A 184 19.98 -18.77 3.57
CA TRP A 184 19.15 -17.57 3.58
C TRP A 184 20.00 -16.37 3.94
N ASN A 185 19.99 -15.38 3.06
CA ASN A 185 20.66 -14.11 3.25
C ASN A 185 19.61 -13.03 3.53
N TYR A 186 19.86 -12.22 4.56
CA TYR A 186 19.01 -11.11 4.96
C TYR A 186 19.76 -9.79 4.76
N ASP A 187 19.18 -8.90 3.94
CA ASP A 187 19.69 -7.56 3.63
C ASP A 187 21.15 -7.49 3.13
N PHE A 188 21.71 -8.58 2.58
CA PHE A 188 23.14 -8.71 2.28
C PHE A 188 24.06 -8.57 3.50
N ARG A 189 23.50 -8.74 4.71
CA ARG A 189 24.18 -8.54 5.99
C ARG A 189 24.37 -9.85 6.75
N THR A 190 23.28 -10.58 6.95
CA THR A 190 23.27 -11.78 7.81
C THR A 190 22.98 -13.00 6.97
N VAL A 191 23.71 -14.09 7.19
CA VAL A 191 23.50 -15.37 6.51
C VAL A 191 23.25 -16.49 7.51
N PHE A 192 22.29 -17.35 7.19
CA PHE A 192 22.07 -18.62 7.87
C PHE A 192 22.10 -19.76 6.86
N GLU A 193 22.87 -20.80 7.17
CA GLU A 193 22.95 -22.02 6.38
C GLU A 193 22.28 -23.17 7.14
N SER A 194 21.64 -24.09 6.41
CA SER A 194 20.96 -25.26 6.96
C SER A 194 19.78 -24.95 7.89
N VAL A 195 19.01 -25.98 8.26
CA VAL A 195 17.87 -25.87 9.18
C VAL A 195 18.24 -26.37 10.57
N GLY A 196 17.56 -25.86 11.60
CA GLY A 196 17.69 -26.33 12.99
C GLY A 196 18.57 -25.43 13.86
N THR A 197 19.03 -25.94 15.00
CA THR A 197 19.78 -25.16 16.00
C THR A 197 21.02 -24.52 15.39
N GLY A 198 21.14 -23.19 15.51
CA GLY A 198 22.23 -22.40 14.91
C GLY A 198 22.04 -22.06 13.43
N GLY A 199 21.01 -22.60 12.78
CA GLY A 199 20.63 -22.30 11.40
C GLY A 199 19.24 -21.68 11.29
N ILE A 200 18.56 -21.97 10.18
CA ILE A 200 17.24 -21.43 9.86
C ILE A 200 16.18 -22.09 10.74
N THR A 201 15.50 -21.26 11.52
CA THR A 201 14.36 -21.57 12.41
C THR A 201 13.38 -20.40 12.44
N ALA A 202 12.13 -20.62 12.84
CA ALA A 202 11.14 -19.55 13.00
C ALA A 202 11.65 -18.43 13.93
N THR A 203 12.36 -18.77 15.01
CA THR A 203 12.98 -17.81 15.92
C THR A 203 14.08 -17.00 15.23
N SER A 204 14.99 -17.64 14.49
CA SER A 204 16.05 -16.91 13.77
C SER A 204 15.48 -15.91 12.75
N ILE A 205 14.38 -16.27 12.09
CA ILE A 205 13.71 -15.42 11.10
C ILE A 205 13.10 -14.19 11.78
N ARG A 206 12.35 -14.38 12.88
CA ARG A 206 11.79 -13.25 13.66
C ARG A 206 12.87 -12.31 14.19
N ASN A 207 14.00 -12.85 14.60
CA ASN A 207 15.13 -12.04 15.07
C ASN A 207 15.69 -11.14 13.97
N GLN A 208 15.58 -11.50 12.68
CA GLN A 208 16.02 -10.64 11.58
C GLN A 208 15.11 -9.42 11.43
N ILE A 209 13.79 -9.58 11.60
CA ILE A 209 12.86 -8.43 11.61
C ILE A 209 13.25 -7.47 12.73
N LYS A 210 13.42 -8.00 13.95
CA LYS A 210 13.79 -7.20 15.12
C LYS A 210 15.10 -6.44 14.91
N SER A 211 16.17 -7.15 14.53
CA SER A 211 17.48 -6.56 14.31
C SER A 211 17.46 -5.51 13.19
N ALA A 212 16.75 -5.77 12.08
CA ALA A 212 16.61 -4.78 11.01
C ALA A 212 15.90 -3.51 11.48
N MET A 213 14.84 -3.62 12.28
CA MET A 213 14.10 -2.46 12.78
C MET A 213 14.87 -1.66 13.83
N GLU A 214 15.65 -2.32 14.70
CA GLU A 214 16.37 -1.69 15.81
C GLU A 214 17.72 -1.10 15.37
N GLU A 215 18.47 -1.80 14.51
CA GLU A 215 19.83 -1.41 14.11
C GLU A 215 19.85 -0.64 12.79
N TYR A 216 18.91 -0.90 11.87
CA TYR A 216 18.90 -0.35 10.51
C TYR A 216 17.50 0.19 10.15
N PRO A 217 16.97 1.18 10.88
CA PRO A 217 15.66 1.75 10.59
C PRO A 217 15.58 2.23 9.14
N ALA A 218 14.38 2.14 8.54
CA ALA A 218 14.18 2.60 7.17
C ALA A 218 14.37 4.11 7.08
N VAL A 219 15.29 4.55 6.23
CA VAL A 219 15.57 5.96 5.92
C VAL A 219 15.23 6.29 4.47
N CYS A 220 14.66 5.31 3.77
CA CYS A 220 14.06 5.49 2.47
C CYS A 220 12.79 4.65 2.35
N GLY A 221 11.89 5.09 1.47
CA GLY A 221 10.71 4.34 1.06
C GLY A 221 10.69 4.19 -0.45
N VAL A 222 10.03 3.13 -0.92
CA VAL A 222 9.89 2.85 -2.34
C VAL A 222 8.40 2.73 -2.68
N LYS A 223 7.98 3.45 -3.72
CA LYS A 223 6.73 3.21 -4.44
C LYS A 223 7.07 2.83 -5.87
N ALA A 224 6.18 2.11 -6.55
CA ALA A 224 6.41 1.77 -7.93
C ALA A 224 5.11 1.60 -8.71
N GLU A 225 5.19 1.87 -10.00
CA GLU A 225 4.11 1.63 -10.96
C GLU A 225 4.68 0.84 -12.12
N SER A 226 3.99 -0.22 -12.53
CA SER A 226 4.43 -1.09 -13.61
C SER A 226 3.34 -1.28 -14.65
N GLU A 227 3.76 -1.56 -15.87
CA GLU A 227 2.89 -1.85 -17.00
C GLU A 227 3.42 -3.06 -17.77
N LEU A 228 2.52 -3.72 -18.51
CA LEU A 228 2.88 -4.78 -19.44
C LEU A 228 2.47 -4.34 -20.85
N ASP A 229 3.47 -4.12 -21.69
CA ASP A 229 3.32 -3.76 -23.10
C ASP A 229 3.72 -4.95 -23.98
N GLY A 230 2.73 -5.72 -24.40
CA GLY A 230 2.95 -7.01 -25.03
C GLY A 230 3.63 -8.01 -24.08
N GLN A 231 4.90 -8.34 -24.35
CA GLN A 231 5.72 -9.17 -23.47
C GLN A 231 6.73 -8.36 -22.65
N THR A 232 6.79 -7.05 -22.82
CA THR A 232 7.75 -6.20 -22.11
C THR A 232 7.09 -5.64 -20.86
N ALA A 233 7.50 -6.14 -19.70
CA ALA A 233 7.11 -5.58 -18.42
C ALA A 233 8.04 -4.41 -18.09
N LYS A 234 7.47 -3.24 -17.85
CA LYS A 234 8.19 -2.01 -17.50
C LYS A 234 7.78 -1.58 -16.10
N ILE A 235 8.71 -0.98 -15.36
CA ILE A 235 8.44 -0.48 -14.02
C ILE A 235 9.19 0.83 -13.77
N ARG A 236 8.48 1.79 -13.18
CA ARG A 236 9.04 3.02 -12.63
C ARG A 236 9.03 2.93 -11.12
N ALA A 237 10.20 2.74 -10.52
CA ALA A 237 10.37 2.81 -9.06
C ALA A 237 10.71 4.25 -8.66
N THR A 238 10.00 4.81 -7.68
CA THR A 238 10.35 6.10 -7.07
C THR A 238 10.77 5.87 -5.63
N VAL A 239 11.99 6.30 -5.32
CA VAL A 239 12.59 6.19 -3.99
C VAL A 239 12.54 7.56 -3.32
N ARG A 240 11.96 7.63 -2.13
CA ARG A 240 12.00 8.81 -1.27
C ARG A 240 13.06 8.62 -0.21
N PHE A 241 14.12 9.42 -0.27
CA PHE A 241 15.23 9.42 0.69
C PHE A 241 14.96 10.43 1.80
N GLN A 242 15.26 10.06 3.05
CA GLN A 242 15.20 10.95 4.22
C GLN A 242 16.60 11.32 4.76
N GLN A 243 17.65 10.64 4.29
CA GLN A 243 19.02 10.88 4.71
C GLN A 243 19.95 11.06 3.51
N ALA A 244 20.99 11.86 3.70
CA ALA A 244 22.10 11.96 2.77
C ALA A 244 22.97 10.70 2.83
N GLY A 245 23.63 10.38 1.72
CA GLY A 245 24.56 9.25 1.67
C GLY A 245 24.67 8.62 0.29
N ASN A 246 25.49 7.57 0.23
CA ASN A 246 25.60 6.72 -0.94
C ASN A 246 24.56 5.61 -0.87
N TYR A 247 23.86 5.41 -1.98
CA TYR A 247 22.83 4.41 -2.11
C TYR A 247 23.06 3.57 -3.36
N LYS A 248 22.53 2.34 -3.35
CA LYS A 248 22.39 1.52 -4.57
C LYS A 248 20.94 1.09 -4.71
N ILE A 249 20.50 0.84 -5.93
CA ILE A 249 19.17 0.29 -6.21
C ILE A 249 19.32 -1.02 -6.96
N ALA A 250 18.51 -2.00 -6.58
CA ALA A 250 18.35 -3.23 -7.32
C ALA A 250 16.89 -3.46 -7.71
N CYS A 251 16.69 -4.06 -8.87
CA CYS A 251 15.39 -4.51 -9.34
C CYS A 251 15.52 -5.93 -9.91
N VAL A 252 14.68 -6.84 -9.43
CA VAL A 252 14.58 -8.21 -9.95
C VAL A 252 13.13 -8.55 -10.23
N LEU A 253 12.92 -9.54 -11.10
CA LEU A 253 11.60 -10.11 -11.38
C LEU A 253 11.52 -11.49 -10.71
N THR A 254 10.45 -11.73 -9.94
CA THR A 254 10.10 -13.01 -9.36
C THR A 254 8.77 -13.52 -9.91
N GLU A 255 8.56 -14.84 -9.89
CA GLU A 255 7.30 -15.47 -10.28
C GLU A 255 6.77 -16.35 -9.13
N ASN A 256 5.48 -16.22 -8.87
CA ASN A 256 4.73 -16.98 -7.88
C ASN A 256 3.96 -18.15 -8.50
N ASP A 257 3.39 -18.99 -7.64
CA ASP A 257 2.47 -20.06 -7.99
C ASP A 257 2.98 -21.08 -9.03
N ILE A 258 4.30 -21.29 -9.08
CA ILE A 258 4.89 -22.28 -9.99
C ILE A 258 4.62 -23.67 -9.42
N GLN A 259 3.75 -24.41 -10.10
CA GLN A 259 3.37 -25.76 -9.69
C GLN A 259 4.57 -26.71 -9.70
N LYS A 260 4.56 -27.65 -8.78
CA LYS A 260 5.54 -28.73 -8.76
C LYS A 260 5.48 -29.58 -10.02
N THR A 261 6.62 -30.13 -10.36
CA THR A 261 6.76 -31.20 -11.35
C THR A 261 7.42 -32.40 -10.70
N ASN A 262 7.07 -33.61 -11.12
CA ASN A 262 7.75 -34.82 -10.65
C ASN A 262 7.75 -34.98 -9.11
N LYS A 263 8.89 -35.37 -8.52
CA LYS A 263 9.08 -35.67 -7.08
C LYS A 263 9.63 -34.46 -6.29
N GLU A 264 9.32 -33.25 -6.71
CA GLU A 264 9.74 -32.02 -6.02
C GLU A 264 9.11 -31.90 -4.61
N THR A 265 9.84 -31.23 -3.71
CA THR A 265 9.57 -31.29 -2.26
C THR A 265 8.46 -30.38 -1.78
N LEU A 266 8.17 -29.31 -2.52
CA LEU A 266 7.07 -28.37 -2.27
C LEU A 266 5.99 -28.56 -3.33
N PRO A 267 4.70 -28.33 -3.00
CA PRO A 267 3.60 -28.37 -3.98
C PRO A 267 3.62 -27.18 -4.94
N VAL A 268 4.05 -26.02 -4.44
CA VAL A 268 4.07 -24.73 -5.15
C VAL A 268 5.36 -24.01 -4.78
N PHE A 269 5.99 -23.36 -5.75
CA PHE A 269 7.16 -22.52 -5.58
C PHE A 269 6.78 -21.05 -5.80
N ASN A 270 7.05 -20.21 -4.79
CA ASN A 270 6.75 -18.79 -4.79
C ASN A 270 8.03 -17.94 -4.79
N HIS A 271 7.91 -16.70 -5.23
CA HIS A 271 8.96 -15.70 -5.33
C HIS A 271 10.20 -16.17 -6.10
N VAL A 272 10.02 -17.06 -7.08
CA VAL A 272 11.14 -17.67 -7.81
C VAL A 272 11.77 -16.61 -8.71
N LEU A 273 13.07 -16.38 -8.52
CA LEU A 273 13.82 -15.43 -9.34
C LEU A 273 13.77 -15.82 -10.83
N ARG A 274 13.34 -14.89 -11.67
CA ARG A 274 13.28 -15.03 -13.13
C ARG A 274 14.33 -14.21 -13.86
N ALA A 275 14.51 -12.97 -13.44
CA ALA A 275 15.47 -12.05 -14.04
C ALA A 275 15.99 -11.06 -13.01
N ALA A 276 17.18 -10.52 -13.25
CA ALA A 276 17.67 -9.32 -12.58
C ALA A 276 17.79 -8.22 -13.63
N LEU A 277 17.21 -7.05 -13.35
CA LEU A 277 17.20 -5.89 -14.25
C LEU A 277 18.39 -4.96 -13.96
N THR A 278 19.01 -5.15 -12.79
CA THR A 278 20.24 -4.48 -12.32
C THR A 278 21.19 -5.54 -11.76
N ASN A 279 22.36 -5.14 -11.27
CA ASN A 279 23.09 -6.00 -10.34
C ASN A 279 22.22 -6.31 -9.10
N MET A 280 22.20 -7.57 -8.66
CA MET A 280 21.46 -7.98 -7.46
C MET A 280 22.05 -7.42 -6.16
N GLU A 281 23.32 -7.01 -6.17
CA GLU A 281 23.95 -6.23 -5.07
C GLU A 281 23.76 -4.70 -5.24
N GLY A 282 22.93 -4.31 -6.21
CA GLY A 282 22.56 -2.93 -6.49
C GLY A 282 23.52 -2.20 -7.43
N ASP A 283 22.94 -1.37 -8.29
CA ASP A 283 23.66 -0.40 -9.10
C ASP A 283 23.76 0.93 -8.34
N PRO A 284 24.91 1.63 -8.37
CA PRO A 284 25.07 2.91 -7.66
C PRO A 284 24.06 3.97 -8.11
N ILE A 285 23.43 4.63 -7.13
CA ILE A 285 22.61 5.82 -7.38
C ILE A 285 23.55 7.03 -7.42
N ALA A 286 23.72 7.59 -8.62
CA ALA A 286 24.56 8.76 -8.86
C ALA A 286 23.72 9.98 -9.29
N PRO A 287 24.08 11.21 -8.86
CA PRO A 287 25.08 11.51 -7.82
C PRO A 287 24.64 11.00 -6.44
N ALA A 288 25.50 11.04 -5.43
CA ALA A 288 25.11 10.73 -4.05
C ALA A 288 23.88 11.56 -3.62
N VAL A 289 23.12 11.05 -2.65
CA VAL A 289 21.98 11.78 -2.10
C VAL A 289 22.51 12.85 -1.16
N ALA A 290 22.31 14.12 -1.50
CA ALA A 290 22.79 15.25 -0.71
C ALA A 290 21.76 15.71 0.33
N GLU A 291 20.47 15.59 0.02
CA GLU A 291 19.36 16.00 0.87
C GLU A 291 18.14 15.09 0.65
N ALA A 292 17.17 15.17 1.55
CA ALA A 292 15.92 14.42 1.44
C ALA A 292 15.17 14.78 0.16
N GLY A 293 14.58 13.79 -0.50
CA GLY A 293 13.90 14.00 -1.78
C GLY A 293 13.53 12.71 -2.48
N GLU A 294 12.89 12.83 -3.64
CA GLU A 294 12.51 11.69 -4.48
C GLU A 294 13.41 11.57 -5.71
N ARG A 295 13.69 10.33 -6.12
CA ARG A 295 14.27 10.02 -7.42
C ARG A 295 13.55 8.83 -8.03
N SER A 296 13.31 8.88 -9.34
CA SER A 296 12.68 7.79 -10.10
C SER A 296 13.70 7.05 -10.95
N PHE A 297 13.48 5.75 -11.09
CA PHE A 297 14.31 4.81 -11.84
C PHE A 297 13.39 3.94 -12.69
N ASP A 298 13.66 3.88 -13.98
CA ASP A 298 12.89 3.09 -14.93
C ASP A 298 13.67 1.81 -15.26
N PHE A 299 12.99 0.67 -15.21
CA PHE A 299 13.53 -0.64 -15.56
C PHE A 299 12.56 -1.38 -16.48
N GLU A 300 13.08 -2.29 -17.30
CA GLU A 300 12.25 -3.14 -18.15
C GLU A 300 12.83 -4.54 -18.32
N VAL A 301 11.96 -5.51 -18.59
CA VAL A 301 12.32 -6.89 -18.89
C VAL A 301 11.32 -7.48 -19.87
N SER A 302 11.82 -8.22 -20.86
CA SER A 302 10.98 -9.06 -21.71
C SER A 302 10.67 -10.38 -21.01
N LEU A 303 9.38 -10.65 -20.79
CA LEU A 303 8.91 -11.88 -20.17
C LEU A 303 9.10 -13.06 -21.13
N ASN A 304 9.55 -14.20 -20.60
CA ASN A 304 9.60 -15.44 -21.37
C ASN A 304 8.18 -15.99 -21.56
N ASN A 305 7.88 -16.53 -22.75
CA ASN A 305 6.59 -17.18 -23.06
C ASN A 305 6.19 -18.30 -22.07
N GLY A 306 7.14 -18.88 -21.33
CA GLY A 306 6.88 -19.89 -20.30
C GLY A 306 6.56 -19.36 -18.90
N TRP A 307 6.58 -18.04 -18.69
CA TRP A 307 6.24 -17.41 -17.41
C TRP A 307 4.79 -16.91 -17.43
N ASP A 308 4.10 -17.04 -16.31
CA ASP A 308 2.80 -16.43 -16.11
C ASP A 308 2.97 -14.99 -15.61
N SER A 309 2.69 -14.02 -16.48
CA SER A 309 2.80 -12.60 -16.16
C SER A 309 1.90 -12.18 -14.98
N GLN A 310 0.77 -12.87 -14.76
CA GLN A 310 -0.14 -12.56 -13.64
C GLN A 310 0.46 -12.95 -12.29
N ASN A 311 1.39 -13.90 -12.29
CA ASN A 311 2.12 -14.33 -11.10
C ASN A 311 3.49 -13.66 -10.97
N CYS A 312 3.87 -12.81 -11.92
CA CYS A 312 5.13 -12.09 -11.89
C CYS A 312 5.03 -10.80 -11.07
N GLU A 313 6.08 -10.51 -10.30
CA GLU A 313 6.22 -9.28 -9.52
C GLU A 313 7.66 -8.78 -9.58
N PHE A 314 7.82 -7.46 -9.56
CA PHE A 314 9.10 -6.80 -9.39
C PHE A 314 9.40 -6.67 -7.91
N VAL A 315 10.61 -7.06 -7.50
CA VAL A 315 11.14 -6.80 -6.17
C VAL A 315 12.21 -5.72 -6.30
N ILE A 316 11.95 -4.55 -5.73
CA ILE A 316 12.83 -3.39 -5.73
C ILE A 316 13.38 -3.21 -4.33
N TYR A 317 14.70 -3.11 -4.21
CA TYR A 317 15.34 -2.89 -2.92
C TYR A 317 16.49 -1.92 -3.04
N VAL A 318 16.65 -1.10 -2.01
CA VAL A 318 17.57 0.03 -1.95
C VAL A 318 18.57 -0.22 -0.83
N PHE A 319 19.84 -0.22 -1.20
CA PHE A 319 20.94 -0.29 -0.26
C PHE A 319 21.34 1.10 0.20
N LYS A 320 21.78 1.20 1.45
CA LYS A 320 22.48 2.35 2.00
C LYS A 320 23.89 1.93 2.40
N GLU A 321 24.87 2.79 2.14
CA GLU A 321 26.21 2.66 2.70
C GLU A 321 26.21 2.99 4.19
N GLU A 322 26.77 2.10 5.00
CA GLU A 322 26.94 2.26 6.44
C GLU A 322 28.35 2.78 6.78
N GLU A 323 28.58 3.09 8.05
CA GLU A 323 29.83 3.75 8.51
C GLU A 323 31.11 2.97 8.19
N ASP A 324 31.01 1.64 8.09
CA ASP A 324 32.10 0.72 7.72
C ASP A 324 32.27 0.54 6.20
N ALA A 325 31.59 1.37 5.40
CA ALA A 325 31.48 1.31 3.95
C ALA A 325 30.79 0.04 3.41
N ALA A 326 30.16 -0.77 4.27
CA ALA A 326 29.31 -1.87 3.83
C ALA A 326 27.99 -1.32 3.27
N PHE A 327 27.47 -1.95 2.22
CA PHE A 327 26.12 -1.67 1.73
C PHE A 327 25.15 -2.70 2.28
N VAL A 328 24.14 -2.23 3.00
CA VAL A 328 23.06 -3.06 3.55
C VAL A 328 21.75 -2.62 2.91
N VAL A 329 20.86 -3.57 2.62
CA VAL A 329 19.51 -3.23 2.16
C VAL A 329 18.78 -2.49 3.27
N ASN A 330 18.43 -1.23 3.02
CA ASN A 330 17.73 -0.38 3.97
C ASN A 330 16.21 -0.54 3.85
N ASN A 331 15.67 -0.58 2.64
CA ASN A 331 14.24 -0.80 2.41
C ASN A 331 13.94 -1.22 0.97
N GLY A 332 12.67 -1.43 0.65
CA GLY A 332 12.22 -1.74 -0.71
C GLY A 332 10.70 -1.90 -0.81
N ALA A 333 10.25 -2.43 -1.94
CA ALA A 333 8.85 -2.73 -2.22
C ALA A 333 8.73 -3.89 -3.22
N VAL A 334 7.55 -4.52 -3.22
CA VAL A 334 7.14 -5.50 -4.24
C VAL A 334 6.01 -4.90 -5.05
N CYS A 335 6.10 -4.96 -6.37
CA CYS A 335 5.10 -4.45 -7.30
C CYS A 335 4.71 -5.53 -8.32
N PRO A 336 3.46 -6.02 -8.34
CA PRO A 336 2.98 -6.94 -9.37
C PRO A 336 3.16 -6.35 -10.77
N VAL A 337 3.43 -7.17 -11.79
CA VAL A 337 3.46 -6.73 -13.19
C VAL A 337 2.09 -6.19 -13.60
N GLY A 338 2.06 -4.96 -14.14
CA GLY A 338 0.80 -4.26 -14.45
C GLY A 338 0.10 -3.67 -13.22
N GLY A 339 0.75 -3.71 -12.06
CA GLY A 339 0.25 -3.20 -10.80
C GLY A 339 0.96 -1.93 -10.34
N LYS A 340 0.58 -1.48 -9.14
CA LYS A 340 1.19 -0.36 -8.43
C LYS A 340 1.32 -0.66 -6.95
N VAL A 341 2.31 -0.06 -6.30
CA VAL A 341 2.54 -0.08 -4.86
C VAL A 341 2.92 1.33 -4.41
N ASP A 342 2.28 1.81 -3.34
CA ASP A 342 2.59 3.12 -2.74
C ASP A 342 3.59 2.98 -1.59
N TYR A 343 4.11 4.09 -1.07
CA TYR A 343 4.93 4.09 0.13
C TYR A 343 4.18 3.46 1.31
N LYS A 344 4.85 2.53 2.00
CA LYS A 344 4.34 1.95 3.25
C LYS A 344 5.01 2.64 4.43
N TYR A 345 4.21 3.02 5.42
CA TYR A 345 4.64 3.70 6.64
C TYR A 345 4.31 2.84 7.87
N GLU A 346 5.07 3.01 8.95
CA GLU A 346 4.71 2.37 10.22
C GLU A 346 3.39 2.94 10.76
N SER A 347 2.56 2.09 11.36
CA SER A 347 1.40 2.57 12.11
C SER A 347 1.88 3.35 13.33
N VAL A 348 1.25 4.49 13.61
CA VAL A 348 1.46 5.19 14.88
C VAL A 348 0.97 4.25 16.00
N LYS A 349 1.84 3.99 16.97
CA LYS A 349 1.55 3.11 18.12
C LYS A 349 0.59 3.75 19.12
#